data_AF-B4W1B7-F1
#
_entry.id   AF-B4W1B7-F1
#
_cell.length_a   1.000
_cell.length_b   1.000
_cell.length_c   1.000
_cell.angle_alpha   90.00
_cell.angle_beta   90.00
_cell.angle_gamma   90.00
#
_symmetry.space_group_name_H-M   'P 1'
#
loop_
_entity.id
_entity.type
_entity.pdbx_description
1 polymer ?
#
loop_
_entity_poly.entity_id
_entity_poly.type
_entity_poly.pdbx_seq_one_letter_code
_entity_poly.pdbx_strand_id
1 'polypeptide(L)'
;MKVSFGFGYIASLILLASYPVLTILTEGTPAVADDTGVIRKVVLLDLWERGNGFRLSPEVTQITVVENYAIAQWFWDNSTGETVVINQNNQWHAIASTQTPFTPSTLANYGIPRETARQLINRDRANPNTPSEQSPVANLFTPVLPQLQRQTDTLILLPSQMPEFRQRIYVNSFRSPNTYSIALNLKQNCNGMPDCTVGAFSATPVNPNYSPGDGFIKKIPLTNDIWGYFTPSRCQSICTPAVIEWVWQDTHYRIALKGMGTDVNRAEAIMVNIANSAIEAGPR
;
A
#
# COMPACT_ATOMS: atom_id res chain seq x y z
N MET A 1 3.07 -29.55 -95.38
CA MET A 1 2.95 -30.07 -94.00
C MET A 1 2.01 -29.13 -93.25
N LYS A 2 0.77 -29.58 -92.99
CA LYS A 2 -0.29 -28.87 -92.26
C LYS A 2 -0.30 -29.39 -90.82
N VAL A 3 -0.40 -28.52 -89.82
CA VAL A 3 -1.07 -28.87 -88.55
C VAL A 3 -1.84 -27.65 -88.08
N SER A 4 -3.11 -27.88 -87.77
CA SER A 4 -4.17 -26.90 -87.51
C SER A 4 -4.56 -26.89 -86.03
N PHE A 5 -5.16 -25.76 -85.65
CA PHE A 5 -6.00 -25.44 -84.49
C PHE A 5 -6.69 -26.59 -83.75
N GLY A 6 -6.73 -26.46 -82.41
CA GLY A 6 -7.68 -27.11 -81.52
C GLY A 6 -8.08 -26.20 -80.37
N PHE A 7 -9.30 -25.65 -80.44
CA PHE A 7 -10.03 -24.99 -79.36
C PHE A 7 -10.40 -26.02 -78.27
N GLY A 8 -10.32 -25.64 -77.00
CA GLY A 8 -10.78 -26.45 -75.88
C GLY A 8 -11.19 -25.57 -74.70
N TYR A 9 -12.47 -25.24 -74.64
CA TYR A 9 -13.16 -24.64 -73.50
C TYR A 9 -12.96 -25.47 -72.23
N ILE A 10 -12.59 -24.84 -71.12
CA ILE A 10 -12.87 -25.39 -69.78
C ILE A 10 -13.66 -24.35 -68.99
N ALA A 11 -14.79 -24.85 -68.50
CA ALA A 11 -15.82 -24.14 -67.79
C ALA A 11 -15.37 -23.71 -66.38
N SER A 12 -15.97 -22.59 -65.97
CA SER A 12 -16.31 -22.17 -64.62
C SER A 12 -16.10 -23.18 -63.49
N LEU A 13 -15.42 -22.73 -62.44
CA LEU A 13 -15.92 -22.89 -61.07
C LEU A 13 -15.38 -21.73 -60.19
N ILE A 14 -16.17 -20.66 -60.10
CA ILE A 14 -15.96 -19.60 -59.11
C ILE A 14 -16.53 -20.14 -57.80
N LEU A 15 -15.66 -20.61 -56.91
CA LEU A 15 -15.97 -20.81 -55.50
C LEU A 15 -16.09 -19.43 -54.86
N LEU A 16 -17.31 -18.89 -54.82
CA LEU A 16 -17.68 -17.84 -53.87
C LEU A 16 -17.61 -18.46 -52.47
N ALA A 17 -16.45 -18.41 -51.86
CA ALA A 17 -16.33 -18.58 -50.41
C ALA A 17 -17.10 -17.43 -49.76
N SER A 18 -18.34 -17.72 -49.37
CA SER A 18 -19.12 -16.91 -48.45
C SER A 18 -18.40 -16.93 -47.10
N TYR A 19 -17.45 -16.03 -46.92
CA TYR A 19 -16.97 -15.70 -45.59
C TYR A 19 -18.17 -15.11 -44.83
N PRO A 20 -18.60 -15.70 -43.70
CA PRO A 20 -19.41 -14.94 -42.78
C PRO A 20 -18.54 -13.74 -42.38
N VAL A 21 -18.97 -12.55 -42.78
CA VAL A 21 -18.52 -11.33 -42.11
C VAL A 21 -18.95 -11.55 -40.67
N LEU A 22 -17.99 -11.97 -39.84
CA LEU A 22 -18.14 -11.96 -38.40
C LEU A 22 -18.22 -10.47 -38.06
N THR A 23 -19.44 -9.93 -38.06
CA THR A 23 -19.73 -8.65 -37.46
C THR A 23 -19.45 -8.85 -35.98
N ILE A 24 -18.20 -8.63 -35.59
CA ILE A 24 -17.86 -8.40 -34.20
C ILE A 24 -18.61 -7.11 -33.90
N LEU A 25 -19.80 -7.25 -33.31
CA LEU A 25 -20.34 -6.22 -32.45
C LEU A 25 -19.28 -6.04 -31.38
N THR A 26 -18.37 -5.09 -31.60
CA THR A 26 -17.75 -4.39 -30.49
C THR A 26 -18.91 -3.88 -29.66
N GLU A 27 -19.27 -4.61 -28.62
CA GLU A 27 -20.00 -4.07 -27.49
C GLU A 27 -19.17 -2.86 -27.07
N GLY A 28 -19.63 -1.68 -27.48
CA GLY A 28 -19.04 -0.44 -27.04
C GLY A 28 -19.15 -0.46 -25.53
N THR A 29 -18.01 -0.56 -24.84
CA THR A 29 -17.88 -0.42 -23.40
C THR A 29 -18.82 0.71 -22.93
N PRO A 30 -19.96 0.41 -22.28
CA PRO A 30 -20.76 1.45 -21.71
C PRO A 30 -20.00 1.97 -20.47
N ALA A 31 -19.60 3.24 -20.56
CA ALA A 31 -19.87 4.23 -19.53
C ALA A 31 -19.29 4.03 -18.11
N VAL A 32 -17.96 3.88 -17.96
CA VAL A 32 -17.29 4.09 -16.65
C VAL A 32 -17.61 5.49 -16.07
N ALA A 33 -17.90 6.49 -16.90
CA ALA A 33 -18.25 7.83 -16.47
C ALA A 33 -19.66 7.94 -15.84
N ASP A 34 -20.63 7.13 -16.29
CA ASP A 34 -22.03 7.21 -15.82
C ASP A 34 -22.18 6.60 -14.41
N ASP A 35 -21.45 5.51 -14.14
CA ASP A 35 -21.47 4.84 -12.84
C ASP A 35 -20.97 5.73 -11.69
N THR A 36 -19.97 6.58 -11.91
CA THR A 36 -19.42 7.43 -10.84
C THR A 36 -20.42 8.46 -10.31
N GLY A 37 -21.32 8.95 -11.16
CA GLY A 37 -22.39 9.87 -10.74
C GLY A 37 -23.44 9.19 -9.87
N VAL A 38 -23.77 7.93 -10.18
CA VAL A 38 -24.68 7.11 -9.37
C VAL A 38 -24.03 6.73 -8.05
N ILE A 39 -22.80 6.23 -8.07
CA ILE A 39 -22.03 5.86 -6.88
C ILE A 39 -21.92 7.05 -5.92
N ARG A 40 -21.60 8.24 -6.42
CA ARG A 40 -21.54 9.48 -5.62
C ARG A 40 -22.84 9.72 -4.85
N LYS A 41 -23.99 9.58 -5.50
CA LYS A 41 -25.31 9.77 -4.86
C LYS A 41 -25.57 8.72 -3.80
N VAL A 42 -25.23 7.45 -4.06
CA VAL A 42 -25.36 6.35 -3.10
C VAL A 42 -24.54 6.61 -1.85
N VAL A 43 -23.29 7.04 -2.01
CA VAL A 43 -22.38 7.34 -0.89
C VAL A 43 -22.88 8.53 -0.08
N LEU A 44 -23.27 9.62 -0.74
CA LEU A 44 -23.82 10.79 -0.04
C LEU A 44 -25.10 10.45 0.73
N LEU A 45 -25.96 9.58 0.18
CA LEU A 45 -27.16 9.10 0.86
C LEU A 45 -26.82 8.26 2.10
N ASP A 46 -25.89 7.29 1.99
CA ASP A 46 -25.43 6.48 3.14
C ASP A 46 -24.83 7.35 4.25
N LEU A 47 -24.00 8.33 3.90
CA LEU A 47 -23.42 9.26 4.87
C LEU A 47 -24.50 10.10 5.55
N TRP A 48 -25.44 10.63 4.78
CA TRP A 48 -26.55 11.43 5.31
C TRP A 48 -27.42 10.64 6.29
N GLU A 49 -27.77 9.40 5.95
CA GLU A 49 -28.55 8.50 6.82
C GLU A 49 -27.81 8.19 8.13
N ARG A 50 -26.48 8.10 8.10
CA ARG A 50 -25.65 7.79 9.28
C ARG A 50 -25.44 8.96 10.23
N GLY A 51 -25.33 10.20 9.74
CA GLY A 51 -25.00 11.34 10.59
C GLY A 51 -26.18 12.16 11.10
N ASN A 52 -27.37 11.58 11.21
CA ASN A 52 -28.52 12.18 11.92
C ASN A 52 -28.88 13.63 11.50
N GLY A 53 -28.77 13.96 10.20
CA GLY A 53 -29.38 15.18 9.64
C GLY A 53 -28.79 16.53 10.09
N PHE A 54 -27.51 16.60 10.47
CA PHE A 54 -26.85 17.86 10.83
C PHE A 54 -26.50 18.75 9.61
N ARG A 55 -26.29 20.04 9.86
CA ARG A 55 -26.22 21.17 8.90
C ARG A 55 -25.06 21.18 7.88
N LEU A 56 -24.22 20.14 7.82
CA LEU A 56 -23.02 20.12 6.97
C LEU A 56 -23.10 19.01 5.93
N SER A 57 -22.89 19.35 4.66
CA SER A 57 -22.95 18.41 3.54
C SER A 57 -21.64 17.63 3.40
N PRO A 58 -21.65 16.29 3.46
CA PRO A 58 -20.48 15.50 3.10
C PRO A 58 -20.12 15.71 1.62
N GLU A 59 -18.85 15.58 1.30
CA GLU A 59 -18.33 15.65 -0.06
C GLU A 59 -17.60 14.37 -0.43
N VAL A 60 -17.91 13.79 -1.59
CA VAL A 60 -17.16 12.66 -2.15
C VAL A 60 -16.01 13.22 -2.97
N THR A 61 -14.78 13.01 -2.54
CA THR A 61 -13.59 13.58 -3.19
C THR A 61 -13.07 12.68 -4.32
N GLN A 62 -13.22 11.36 -4.17
CA GLN A 62 -12.70 10.39 -5.13
C GLN A 62 -13.59 9.15 -5.22
N ILE A 63 -13.64 8.53 -6.39
CA ILE A 63 -14.30 7.24 -6.62
C ILE A 63 -13.38 6.37 -7.47
N THR A 64 -13.12 5.14 -7.02
CA THR A 64 -12.35 4.13 -7.73
C THR A 64 -13.21 2.91 -7.96
N VAL A 65 -13.40 2.52 -9.22
CA VAL A 65 -14.24 1.38 -9.62
C VAL A 65 -13.37 0.22 -10.11
N VAL A 66 -13.69 -0.99 -9.63
CA VAL A 66 -13.14 -2.25 -10.12
C VAL A 66 -14.27 -3.26 -10.21
N GLU A 67 -14.59 -3.68 -11.43
CA GLU A 67 -15.68 -4.62 -11.70
C GLU A 67 -17.00 -4.13 -11.07
N ASN A 68 -17.60 -4.95 -10.19
CA ASN A 68 -18.86 -4.66 -9.51
C ASN A 68 -18.67 -3.98 -8.15
N TYR A 69 -17.51 -3.39 -7.89
CA TYR A 69 -17.20 -2.77 -6.61
C TYR A 69 -16.60 -1.38 -6.82
N ALA A 70 -16.82 -0.48 -5.87
CA ALA A 70 -16.11 0.78 -5.84
C ALA A 70 -15.79 1.22 -4.41
N ILE A 71 -14.70 1.98 -4.27
CA ILE A 71 -14.36 2.72 -3.06
C ILE A 71 -14.55 4.20 -3.36
N ALA A 72 -15.23 4.90 -2.47
CA ALA A 72 -15.41 6.33 -2.53
C ALA A 72 -14.78 6.97 -1.29
N GLN A 73 -13.83 7.87 -1.51
CA GLN A 73 -13.29 8.71 -0.43
C GLN A 73 -14.22 9.89 -0.23
N TRP A 74 -14.42 10.27 1.03
CA TRP A 74 -15.26 11.39 1.39
C TRP A 74 -14.63 12.21 2.49
N PHE A 75 -15.06 13.46 2.54
CA PHE A 75 -14.75 14.42 3.58
C PHE A 75 -16.05 14.91 4.17
N TRP A 76 -16.10 14.96 5.50
CA TRP A 76 -17.24 15.47 6.23
C TRP A 76 -16.77 16.28 7.43
N ASP A 77 -17.02 17.59 7.37
CA ASP A 77 -16.58 18.57 8.36
C ASP A 77 -15.06 18.66 8.54
N ASN A 78 -14.49 17.82 9.41
CA ASN A 78 -13.04 17.69 9.64
C ASN A 78 -12.60 16.22 9.67
N SER A 79 -13.49 15.32 9.24
CA SER A 79 -13.22 13.88 9.16
C SER A 79 -13.12 13.47 7.71
N THR A 80 -12.12 12.67 7.39
CA THR A 80 -12.06 11.93 6.13
C THR A 80 -12.52 10.50 6.36
N GLY A 81 -12.92 9.84 5.29
CA GLY A 81 -13.26 8.43 5.35
C GLY A 81 -13.42 7.80 4.00
N GLU A 82 -13.74 6.52 4.02
CA GLU A 82 -13.96 5.70 2.85
C GLU A 82 -15.31 4.99 2.98
N THR A 83 -16.01 4.89 1.87
CA THR A 83 -17.23 4.09 1.70
C THR A 83 -17.02 3.10 0.58
N VAL A 84 -17.29 1.84 0.85
CA VAL A 84 -17.31 0.80 -0.19
C VAL A 84 -18.73 0.57 -0.64
N VAL A 85 -18.89 0.50 -1.96
CA VAL A 85 -20.15 0.16 -2.61
C VAL A 85 -20.00 -1.08 -3.48
N ILE A 86 -21.11 -1.79 -3.67
CA ILE A 86 -21.21 -2.95 -4.55
C ILE A 86 -22.35 -2.75 -5.56
N ASN A 87 -22.14 -3.19 -6.79
CA ASN A 87 -23.16 -3.29 -7.82
C ASN A 87 -23.75 -4.70 -7.82
N GLN A 88 -25.02 -4.81 -7.45
CA GLN A 88 -25.79 -6.04 -7.53
C GLN A 88 -27.02 -5.78 -8.38
N ASN A 89 -27.21 -6.58 -9.44
CA ASN A 89 -28.36 -6.45 -10.35
C ASN A 89 -28.52 -5.05 -10.96
N ASN A 90 -27.41 -4.43 -11.38
CA ASN A 90 -27.36 -3.05 -11.91
C ASN A 90 -27.81 -1.98 -10.90
N GLN A 91 -27.68 -2.25 -9.60
CA GLN A 91 -27.95 -1.29 -8.53
C GLN A 91 -26.76 -1.21 -7.59
N TRP A 92 -26.28 0.01 -7.37
CA TRP A 92 -25.19 0.30 -6.44
C TRP A 92 -25.72 0.48 -5.02
N HIS A 93 -25.09 -0.18 -4.05
CA HIS A 93 -25.43 -0.08 -2.63
C HIS A 93 -24.16 0.08 -1.79
N ALA A 94 -24.20 0.93 -0.76
CA ALA A 94 -23.13 1.02 0.23
C ALA A 94 -23.15 -0.20 1.15
N ILE A 95 -21.98 -0.81 1.35
CA ILE A 95 -21.83 -2.00 2.23
C ILE A 95 -21.05 -1.68 3.50
N ALA A 96 -20.18 -0.67 3.47
CA ALA A 96 -19.41 -0.25 4.63
C ALA A 96 -18.93 1.19 4.47
N SER A 97 -18.89 1.93 5.59
CA SER A 97 -18.36 3.30 5.68
C SER A 97 -17.53 3.43 6.95
N THR A 98 -16.35 4.03 6.85
CA THR A 98 -15.35 4.10 7.94
C THR A 98 -14.53 5.38 7.82
N GLN A 99 -14.04 5.90 8.95
CA GLN A 99 -13.05 6.99 8.99
C GLN A 99 -11.61 6.49 8.88
N THR A 100 -11.40 5.19 9.04
CA THR A 100 -10.09 4.54 8.86
C THR A 100 -10.02 3.91 7.47
N PRO A 101 -8.91 4.05 6.73
CA PRO A 101 -8.77 3.48 5.40
C PRO A 101 -9.00 1.98 5.38
N PHE A 102 -9.71 1.49 4.35
CA PHE A 102 -9.86 0.07 4.14
C PHE A 102 -8.52 -0.58 3.79
N THR A 103 -8.39 -1.82 4.22
CA THR A 103 -7.33 -2.75 3.82
C THR A 103 -7.92 -3.89 3.01
N PRO A 104 -7.11 -4.63 2.23
CA PRO A 104 -7.62 -5.81 1.51
C PRO A 104 -8.28 -6.85 2.44
N SER A 105 -7.81 -6.98 3.68
CA SER A 105 -8.38 -7.87 4.69
C SER A 105 -9.73 -7.39 5.20
N THR A 106 -9.87 -6.08 5.51
CA THR A 106 -11.17 -5.54 5.94
C THR A 106 -12.21 -5.64 4.83
N LEU A 107 -11.83 -5.38 3.57
CA LEU A 107 -12.72 -5.54 2.42
C LEU A 107 -13.17 -7.00 2.22
N ALA A 108 -12.25 -7.95 2.40
CA ALA A 108 -12.59 -9.37 2.34
C ALA A 108 -13.61 -9.78 3.41
N ASN A 109 -13.57 -9.16 4.59
CA ASN A 109 -14.57 -9.40 5.64
C ASN A 109 -15.97 -8.89 5.26
N TYR A 110 -16.06 -7.91 4.36
CA TYR A 110 -17.32 -7.44 3.76
C TYR A 110 -17.76 -8.26 2.53
N GLY A 111 -17.12 -9.42 2.28
CA GLY A 111 -17.50 -10.33 1.21
C GLY A 111 -16.90 -10.00 -0.16
N ILE A 112 -15.98 -9.02 -0.24
CA ILE A 112 -15.30 -8.67 -1.49
C ILE A 112 -14.21 -9.73 -1.78
N PRO A 113 -14.13 -10.31 -2.99
CA PRO A 113 -13.06 -11.24 -3.33
C PRO A 113 -11.68 -10.63 -3.07
N ARG A 114 -10.77 -11.38 -2.45
CA ARG A 114 -9.45 -10.87 -2.01
C ARG A 114 -8.65 -10.20 -3.13
N GLU A 115 -8.76 -10.71 -4.35
CA GLU A 115 -8.05 -10.15 -5.49
C GLU A 115 -8.66 -8.81 -5.93
N THR A 116 -9.99 -8.74 -6.04
CA THR A 116 -10.71 -7.48 -6.30
C THR A 116 -10.45 -6.44 -5.22
N ALA A 117 -10.41 -6.85 -3.94
CA ALA A 117 -10.06 -5.97 -2.82
C ALA A 117 -8.66 -5.37 -2.94
N ARG A 118 -7.66 -6.18 -3.34
CA ARG A 118 -6.30 -5.67 -3.62
C ARG A 118 -6.29 -4.70 -4.78
N GLN A 119 -6.99 -5.01 -5.87
CA GLN A 119 -7.05 -4.14 -7.05
C GLN A 119 -7.71 -2.80 -6.75
N LEU A 120 -8.81 -2.80 -5.99
CA LEU A 120 -9.49 -1.58 -5.53
C LEU A 120 -8.54 -0.69 -4.75
N ILE A 121 -7.90 -1.23 -3.71
CA ILE A 121 -6.98 -0.49 -2.86
C ILE A 121 -5.77 0.04 -3.65
N ASN A 122 -5.18 -0.78 -4.50
CA ASN A 122 -4.02 -0.37 -5.29
C ASN A 122 -4.37 0.73 -6.30
N ARG A 123 -5.53 0.64 -6.97
CA ARG A 123 -5.99 1.69 -7.90
C ARG A 123 -6.36 2.96 -7.18
N ASP A 124 -7.03 2.86 -6.03
CA ASP A 124 -7.50 4.01 -5.28
C ASP A 124 -6.31 4.82 -4.73
N ARG A 125 -5.32 4.13 -4.18
CA ARG A 125 -4.08 4.74 -3.68
C ARG A 125 -3.15 5.24 -4.78
N ALA A 126 -3.27 4.70 -6.00
CA ALA A 126 -2.52 5.18 -7.15
C ALA A 126 -3.14 6.42 -7.81
N ASN A 127 -4.32 6.87 -7.36
CA ASN A 127 -4.99 8.03 -7.94
C ASN A 127 -4.32 9.34 -7.46
N PRO A 128 -3.82 10.19 -8.38
CA PRO A 128 -3.12 11.43 -8.03
C PRO A 128 -4.01 12.49 -7.36
N ASN A 129 -5.34 12.30 -7.35
CA ASN A 129 -6.30 13.24 -6.77
C ASN A 129 -6.73 12.88 -5.33
N THR A 130 -6.20 11.81 -4.74
CA THR A 130 -6.41 11.49 -3.32
C THR A 130 -5.72 12.55 -2.45
N PRO A 131 -6.41 13.25 -1.54
CA PRO A 131 -5.78 14.06 -0.51
C PRO A 131 -4.94 13.16 0.41
N SER A 132 -3.68 12.96 0.05
CA SER A 132 -2.67 12.24 0.82
C SER A 132 -2.30 13.07 2.06
N GLU A 133 -3.01 12.89 3.18
CA GLU A 133 -2.64 13.60 4.41
C GLU A 133 -1.40 13.00 5.09
N GLN A 134 -0.92 11.83 4.65
CA GLN A 134 0.41 11.32 4.96
C GLN A 134 1.03 10.66 3.74
N SER A 135 2.19 11.16 3.32
CA SER A 135 3.02 10.48 2.31
C SER A 135 3.15 9.00 2.70
N PRO A 136 2.97 8.05 1.76
CA PRO A 136 2.97 6.62 2.06
C PRO A 136 4.30 6.16 2.68
N VAL A 137 5.35 6.97 2.55
CA VAL A 137 6.63 6.83 3.23
C VAL A 137 7.05 8.18 3.80
N ALA A 138 7.67 8.22 4.98
CA ALA A 138 8.18 9.47 5.54
C ALA A 138 9.19 10.12 4.56
N ASN A 139 9.12 11.44 4.40
CA ASN A 139 9.96 12.22 3.47
C ASN A 139 11.46 11.91 3.59
N LEU A 140 11.89 11.49 4.78
CA LEU A 140 13.24 11.05 5.07
C LEU A 140 13.71 9.90 4.15
N PHE A 141 12.83 8.97 3.79
CA PHE A 141 13.17 7.79 3.00
C PHE A 141 12.88 7.91 1.51
N THR A 142 12.17 8.95 1.08
CA THR A 142 11.86 9.20 -0.34
C THR A 142 13.09 9.07 -1.26
N PRO A 143 14.29 9.57 -0.89
CA PRO A 143 15.46 9.46 -1.76
C PRO A 143 16.02 8.03 -1.93
N VAL A 144 15.79 7.14 -0.95
CA VAL A 144 16.35 5.78 -0.95
C VAL A 144 15.36 4.72 -1.41
N LEU A 145 14.05 4.98 -1.34
CA LEU A 145 13.01 4.01 -1.69
C LEU A 145 13.18 3.46 -3.13
N PRO A 146 13.37 4.28 -4.18
CA PRO A 146 13.55 3.76 -5.54
C PRO A 146 14.83 2.92 -5.73
N GLN A 147 15.80 3.07 -4.83
CA GLN A 147 17.03 2.26 -4.87
C GLN A 147 16.78 0.88 -4.27
N LEU A 148 15.97 0.80 -3.20
CA LEU A 148 15.57 -0.46 -2.59
C LEU A 148 14.68 -1.25 -3.55
N GLN A 149 13.63 -0.64 -4.09
CA GLN A 149 12.67 -1.29 -5.00
C GLN A 149 13.34 -1.94 -6.23
N ARG A 150 14.47 -1.38 -6.70
CA ARG A 150 15.18 -1.90 -7.88
C ARG A 150 16.16 -3.02 -7.60
N GLN A 151 16.53 -3.24 -6.33
CA GLN A 151 17.71 -4.05 -5.97
C GLN A 151 17.44 -5.10 -4.90
N THR A 152 16.23 -5.13 -4.33
CA THR A 152 15.81 -6.16 -3.38
C THR A 152 14.41 -6.67 -3.72
N ASP A 153 14.23 -7.98 -3.54
CA ASP A 153 12.94 -8.67 -3.61
C ASP A 153 12.26 -8.73 -2.23
N THR A 154 12.95 -8.28 -1.17
CA THR A 154 12.40 -8.21 0.18
C THR A 154 11.29 -7.17 0.25
N LEU A 155 10.17 -7.53 0.90
CA LEU A 155 9.07 -6.59 1.13
C LEU A 155 9.54 -5.38 1.94
N ILE A 156 9.47 -4.20 1.32
CA ILE A 156 9.96 -2.95 1.87
C ILE A 156 8.91 -2.37 2.81
N LEU A 157 9.13 -2.47 4.12
CA LEU A 157 8.33 -1.80 5.13
C LEU A 157 9.09 -0.59 5.66
N LEU A 158 8.68 0.59 5.23
CA LEU A 158 9.21 1.87 5.70
C LEU A 158 8.09 2.69 6.32
N PRO A 159 8.34 3.33 7.47
CA PRO A 159 7.29 4.05 8.18
C PRO A 159 6.89 5.32 7.44
N SER A 160 5.59 5.64 7.49
CA SER A 160 5.08 6.95 7.08
C SER A 160 5.31 8.01 8.16
N GLN A 161 5.47 7.59 9.42
CA GLN A 161 5.66 8.47 10.57
C GLN A 161 7.09 8.36 11.14
N MET A 162 7.71 9.51 11.38
CA MET A 162 9.03 9.60 12.00
C MET A 162 9.05 10.74 13.01
N PRO A 163 9.80 10.60 14.12
CA PRO A 163 10.02 11.71 15.04
C PRO A 163 10.79 12.82 14.33
N GLU A 164 10.54 14.06 14.74
CA GLU A 164 11.30 15.20 14.24
C GLU A 164 12.75 15.16 14.75
N PHE A 165 13.68 15.32 13.83
CA PHE A 165 15.09 15.43 14.15
C PHE A 165 15.50 16.90 14.21
N ARG A 166 16.13 17.30 15.31
CA ARG A 166 16.66 18.67 15.47
C ARG A 166 17.82 18.98 14.51
N GLN A 167 18.42 17.95 13.93
CA GLN A 167 19.57 18.04 13.05
C GLN A 167 19.24 17.40 11.72
N ARG A 168 19.90 17.85 10.65
CA ARG A 168 19.77 17.24 9.33
C ARG A 168 20.21 15.78 9.39
N ILE A 169 19.36 14.89 8.91
CA ILE A 169 19.64 13.46 8.80
C ILE A 169 20.04 13.14 7.37
N TYR A 170 21.17 12.44 7.23
CA TYR A 170 21.63 11.83 6.00
C TYR A 170 21.24 10.37 5.99
N VAL A 171 20.70 9.91 4.87
CA VAL A 171 20.16 8.56 4.73
C VAL A 171 21.04 7.79 3.77
N ASN A 172 21.58 6.68 4.23
CA ASN A 172 22.37 5.76 3.42
C ASN A 172 21.69 4.40 3.43
N SER A 173 21.59 3.75 2.28
CA SER A 173 21.03 2.40 2.18
C SER A 173 22.07 1.39 1.70
N PHE A 174 22.06 0.22 2.33
CA PHE A 174 22.66 -1.01 1.83
C PHE A 174 21.55 -1.94 1.37
N ARG A 175 21.80 -2.70 0.31
CA ARG A 175 20.79 -3.53 -0.33
C ARG A 175 21.46 -4.75 -0.96
N SER A 176 20.76 -5.87 -0.89
CA SER A 176 21.05 -7.10 -1.61
C SER A 176 19.72 -7.77 -1.97
N PRO A 177 19.71 -8.84 -2.78
CA PRO A 177 18.47 -9.46 -3.26
C PRO A 177 17.46 -9.76 -2.15
N ASN A 178 17.91 -10.23 -0.99
CA ASN A 178 17.05 -10.67 0.12
C ASN A 178 17.20 -9.85 1.42
N THR A 179 17.85 -8.68 1.38
CA THR A 179 17.93 -7.79 2.54
C THR A 179 18.10 -6.34 2.15
N TYR A 180 17.57 -5.44 2.96
CA TYR A 180 17.96 -4.05 2.96
C TYR A 180 18.32 -3.57 4.37
N SER A 181 19.17 -2.55 4.42
CA SER A 181 19.47 -1.78 5.62
C SER A 181 19.53 -0.30 5.26
N ILE A 182 18.97 0.56 6.09
CA ILE A 182 19.01 2.01 5.98
C ILE A 182 19.64 2.54 7.26
N ALA A 183 20.69 3.33 7.14
CA ALA A 183 21.30 4.06 8.24
C ALA A 183 20.88 5.53 8.21
N LEU A 184 20.48 6.05 9.37
CA LEU A 184 20.21 7.46 9.61
C LEU A 184 21.42 8.09 10.31
N ASN A 185 22.06 9.04 9.66
CA ASN A 185 23.35 9.57 10.07
C ASN A 185 23.32 11.09 10.24
N LEU A 186 24.08 11.62 11.20
CA LEU A 186 24.26 13.07 11.40
C LEU A 186 25.25 13.69 10.39
N LYS A 187 25.98 12.85 9.64
CA LYS A 187 26.97 13.26 8.63
C LYS A 187 26.91 12.31 7.43
N GLN A 188 27.19 12.80 6.22
CA GLN A 188 27.13 12.00 4.98
C GLN A 188 28.03 10.75 4.99
N ASN A 189 29.25 10.89 5.50
CA ASN A 189 30.28 9.84 5.47
C ASN A 189 30.44 9.18 6.84
N CYS A 190 29.33 8.86 7.49
CA CYS A 190 29.34 8.23 8.81
C CYS A 190 29.86 6.78 8.77
N ASN A 191 29.75 6.10 7.63
CA ASN A 191 30.23 4.71 7.43
C ASN A 191 29.72 3.72 8.50
N GLY A 192 28.54 3.97 9.07
CA GLY A 192 27.94 3.15 10.13
C GLY A 192 28.61 3.29 11.50
N MET A 193 29.44 4.31 11.71
CA MET A 193 30.08 4.53 13.01
C MET A 193 29.04 4.90 14.08
N PRO A 194 29.08 4.28 15.28
CA PRO A 194 28.06 4.49 16.30
C PRO A 194 27.89 5.94 16.74
N ASP A 195 28.95 6.75 16.74
CA ASP A 195 28.94 8.14 17.19
C ASP A 195 28.13 9.08 16.27
N CYS A 196 28.01 8.76 14.99
CA CYS A 196 27.26 9.57 14.02
C CYS A 196 25.98 8.92 13.50
N THR A 197 25.73 7.63 13.79
CA THR A 197 24.47 6.97 13.47
C THR A 197 23.42 7.18 14.58
N VAL A 198 22.29 7.77 14.22
CA VAL A 198 21.14 7.99 15.12
C VAL A 198 20.04 6.96 14.95
N GLY A 199 20.04 6.22 13.84
CA GLY A 199 19.01 5.24 13.59
C GLY A 199 19.38 4.23 12.51
N ALA A 200 18.71 3.09 12.53
CA ALA A 200 18.83 2.07 11.52
C ALA A 200 17.49 1.36 11.29
N PHE A 201 17.20 1.01 10.05
CA PHE A 201 16.05 0.21 9.62
C PHE A 201 16.59 -0.95 8.80
N SER A 202 16.14 -2.17 9.05
CA SER A 202 16.59 -3.31 8.28
C SER A 202 15.51 -4.36 8.12
N ALA A 203 15.60 -5.07 7.01
CA ALA A 203 14.85 -6.29 6.77
C ALA A 203 15.83 -7.36 6.32
N THR A 204 15.80 -8.51 6.99
CA THR A 204 16.65 -9.67 6.71
C THR A 204 15.81 -10.92 6.71
N PRO A 205 16.23 -12.01 6.02
CA PRO A 205 15.55 -13.29 6.16
C PRO A 205 15.50 -13.70 7.63
N VAL A 206 14.42 -14.36 8.05
CA VAL A 206 14.33 -14.91 9.40
C VAL A 206 15.51 -15.85 9.63
N ASN A 207 16.29 -15.57 10.67
CA ASN A 207 17.28 -16.49 11.15
C ASN A 207 16.58 -17.42 12.16
N PRO A 208 16.45 -18.74 11.88
CA PRO A 208 15.74 -19.67 12.77
C PRO A 208 16.41 -19.81 14.14
N ASN A 209 17.67 -19.42 14.26
CA ASN A 209 18.43 -19.41 15.52
C ASN A 209 18.37 -18.05 16.22
N TYR A 210 17.68 -17.05 15.65
CA TYR A 210 17.51 -15.76 16.28
C TYR A 210 16.49 -15.87 17.41
N SER A 211 16.97 -15.71 18.63
CA SER A 211 16.14 -15.40 19.78
C SER A 211 16.50 -13.97 20.20
N PRO A 212 15.51 -13.08 20.38
CA PRO A 212 15.70 -11.80 21.02
C PRO A 212 16.41 -12.01 22.38
N GLY A 213 17.73 -11.79 22.42
CA GLY A 213 18.61 -12.34 23.47
C GLY A 213 18.82 -11.45 24.70
N ASP A 214 17.94 -10.48 24.92
CA ASP A 214 18.09 -9.45 25.94
C ASP A 214 17.02 -9.53 27.03
N GLY A 215 17.44 -9.57 28.30
CA GLY A 215 16.54 -9.67 29.46
C GLY A 215 15.61 -8.46 29.66
N PHE A 216 15.73 -7.43 28.83
CA PHE A 216 14.91 -6.20 28.84
C PHE A 216 13.89 -6.16 27.70
N ILE A 217 13.72 -7.26 26.97
CA ILE A 217 12.75 -7.34 25.89
C ILE A 217 11.33 -7.45 26.45
N LYS A 218 10.48 -6.58 25.94
CA LYS A 218 9.04 -6.63 26.14
C LYS A 218 8.37 -7.09 24.86
N LYS A 219 7.60 -8.19 24.93
CA LYS A 219 6.71 -8.60 23.84
C LYS A 219 5.50 -7.67 23.81
N ILE A 220 5.19 -7.11 22.65
CA ILE A 220 4.17 -6.08 22.47
C ILE A 220 3.29 -6.37 21.25
N PRO A 221 1.98 -6.10 21.31
CA PRO A 221 1.11 -6.22 20.14
C PRO A 221 1.40 -5.07 19.18
N LEU A 222 1.46 -5.39 17.89
CA LEU A 222 1.49 -4.46 16.77
C LEU A 222 0.17 -4.58 15.99
N THR A 223 -0.03 -3.68 15.05
CA THR A 223 -1.17 -3.70 14.13
C THR A 223 -1.18 -4.99 13.27
N ASN A 224 -2.35 -5.35 12.73
CA ASN A 224 -2.55 -6.57 11.93
C ASN A 224 -2.19 -7.90 12.64
N ASP A 225 -2.45 -7.99 13.94
CA ASP A 225 -2.20 -9.18 14.78
C ASP A 225 -0.73 -9.66 14.79
N ILE A 226 0.21 -8.75 14.48
CA ILE A 226 1.65 -9.01 14.52
C ILE A 226 2.16 -8.80 15.94
N TRP A 227 3.06 -9.67 16.40
CA TRP A 227 3.78 -9.48 17.65
C TRP A 227 5.16 -8.90 17.39
N GLY A 228 5.48 -7.82 18.10
CA GLY A 228 6.80 -7.21 18.13
C GLY A 228 7.53 -7.45 19.45
N TYR A 229 8.82 -7.16 19.43
CA TYR A 229 9.70 -7.17 20.59
C TYR A 229 10.35 -5.81 20.71
N PHE A 230 10.09 -5.12 21.83
CA PHE A 230 10.67 -3.82 22.14
C PHE A 230 11.79 -3.97 23.16
N THR A 231 12.91 -3.30 22.91
CA THR A 231 14.05 -3.17 23.83
C THR A 231 14.33 -1.68 24.06
N PRO A 232 14.32 -1.19 25.31
CA PRO A 232 14.59 0.23 25.58
C PRO A 232 16.05 0.62 25.32
N SER A 233 16.29 1.93 25.15
CA SER A 233 17.65 2.46 25.14
C SER A 233 18.33 2.19 26.48
N ARG A 234 19.63 1.89 26.47
CA ARG A 234 20.43 1.70 27.68
C ARG A 234 21.71 2.48 27.57
N CYS A 235 22.02 3.29 28.57
CA CYS A 235 23.27 4.04 28.65
C CYS A 235 24.00 3.61 29.92
N GLN A 236 24.86 2.60 29.77
CA GLN A 236 25.91 2.33 30.75
C GLN A 236 27.18 3.03 30.26
N SER A 237 28.28 2.30 30.00
CA SER A 237 29.48 2.88 29.38
C SER A 237 29.32 3.19 27.89
N ILE A 238 28.41 2.49 27.20
CA ILE A 238 28.06 2.70 25.80
C ILE A 238 26.54 2.75 25.70
N CYS A 239 26.01 3.80 25.06
CA CYS A 239 24.58 3.93 24.84
C CYS A 239 24.11 3.05 23.68
N THR A 240 23.22 2.09 23.95
CA THR A 240 22.48 1.33 22.94
C THR A 240 21.20 2.06 22.55
N PRO A 241 20.80 2.02 21.26
CA PRO A 241 19.53 2.59 20.82
C PRO A 241 18.34 1.81 21.40
N ALA A 242 17.15 2.42 21.37
CA ALA A 242 15.90 1.69 21.50
C ALA A 242 15.68 0.86 20.23
N VAL A 243 15.16 -0.35 20.37
CA VAL A 243 14.95 -1.28 19.27
C VAL A 243 13.52 -1.79 19.31
N ILE A 244 12.89 -1.86 18.15
CA ILE A 244 11.66 -2.64 17.96
C ILE A 244 11.85 -3.54 16.75
N GLU A 245 11.41 -4.78 16.88
CA GLU A 245 11.56 -5.78 15.83
C GLU A 245 10.41 -6.76 15.80
N TRP A 246 10.12 -7.30 14.62
CA TRP A 246 9.05 -8.26 14.41
C TRP A 246 9.36 -9.15 13.22
N VAL A 247 8.62 -10.24 13.09
CA VAL A 247 8.70 -11.14 11.93
C VAL A 247 7.39 -11.03 11.16
N TRP A 248 7.50 -10.88 9.84
CA TRP A 248 6.36 -10.91 8.93
C TRP A 248 6.78 -11.50 7.58
N GLN A 249 6.01 -12.48 7.09
CA GLN A 249 6.26 -13.20 5.82
C GLN A 249 7.74 -13.61 5.64
N ASP A 250 8.25 -14.40 6.59
CA ASP A 250 9.64 -14.92 6.61
C ASP A 250 10.75 -13.86 6.59
N THR A 251 10.40 -12.61 6.88
CA THR A 251 11.31 -11.48 6.99
C THR A 251 11.33 -10.96 8.42
N HIS A 252 12.53 -10.81 8.99
CA HIS A 252 12.78 -10.13 10.25
C HIS A 252 13.01 -8.64 9.98
N TYR A 253 12.13 -7.81 10.54
CA TYR A 253 12.20 -6.37 10.47
C TYR A 253 12.73 -5.82 11.78
N ARG A 254 13.62 -4.83 11.68
CA ARG A 254 14.23 -4.20 12.85
C ARG A 254 14.36 -2.71 12.64
N ILE A 255 13.92 -1.94 13.64
CA ILE A 255 14.09 -0.50 13.73
C ILE A 255 14.88 -0.21 15.01
N ALA A 256 15.96 0.54 14.88
CA ALA A 256 16.77 0.99 16.02
C ALA A 256 16.90 2.52 15.97
N LEU A 257 16.56 3.22 17.07
CA LEU A 257 16.65 4.68 17.15
C LEU A 257 17.31 5.15 18.45
N LYS A 258 18.19 6.12 18.34
CA LYS A 258 18.78 6.86 19.47
C LYS A 258 17.93 8.08 19.80
N GLY A 259 18.10 8.58 21.02
CA GLY A 259 17.49 9.86 21.44
C GLY A 259 16.01 9.77 21.79
N MET A 260 15.49 8.58 22.12
CA MET A 260 14.10 8.38 22.53
C MET A 260 13.80 8.85 23.98
N GLY A 261 14.77 9.46 24.65
CA GLY A 261 14.66 9.90 26.04
C GLY A 261 14.92 8.79 27.06
N THR A 262 14.78 9.13 28.34
CA THR A 262 14.95 8.21 29.47
C THR A 262 13.63 7.56 29.92
N ASP A 263 12.49 8.08 29.47
CA ASP A 263 11.17 7.50 29.74
C ASP A 263 10.92 6.30 28.81
N VAL A 264 10.98 5.11 29.40
CA VAL A 264 10.82 3.83 28.70
C VAL A 264 9.42 3.71 28.08
N ASN A 265 8.36 4.16 28.75
CA ASN A 265 6.99 4.04 28.25
C ASN A 265 6.77 4.96 27.05
N ARG A 266 7.31 6.18 27.13
CA ARG A 266 7.28 7.11 26.00
C ARG A 266 8.08 6.59 24.81
N ALA A 267 9.28 6.05 25.06
CA ALA A 267 10.10 5.45 24.01
C ALA A 267 9.39 4.27 23.34
N GLU A 268 8.76 3.39 24.13
CA GLU A 268 7.95 2.28 23.63
C GLU A 268 6.83 2.76 22.72
N ALA A 269 6.01 3.72 23.17
CA ALA A 269 4.91 4.26 22.39
C ALA A 269 5.36 4.86 21.05
N ILE A 270 6.48 5.59 21.05
CA ILE A 270 7.06 6.15 19.83
C ILE A 270 7.51 5.02 18.88
N MET A 271 8.25 4.02 19.37
CA MET A 271 8.74 2.92 18.53
C MET A 271 7.59 2.08 17.98
N VAL A 272 6.54 1.83 18.78
CA VAL A 272 5.31 1.16 18.36
C VAL A 272 4.62 1.93 17.23
N ASN A 273 4.45 3.25 17.38
CA ASN A 273 3.81 4.07 16.35
C ASN A 273 4.59 4.05 15.04
N ILE A 274 5.92 4.12 15.10
CA ILE A 274 6.77 4.02 13.90
C ILE A 274 6.59 2.64 13.24
N ALA A 275 6.67 1.55 14.00
CA ALA A 275 6.50 0.20 13.47
C ALA A 275 5.10 -0.01 12.86
N ASN A 276 4.04 0.38 13.57
CA ASN A 276 2.67 0.27 13.08
C ASN A 276 2.46 1.09 11.81
N SER A 277 3.02 2.32 11.75
CA SER A 277 2.92 3.13 10.53
C SER A 277 3.59 2.49 9.31
N ALA A 278 4.62 1.64 9.51
CA ALA A 278 5.25 0.87 8.44
C ALA A 278 4.42 -0.37 8.06
N ILE A 279 3.78 -1.03 9.03
CA ILE A 279 2.96 -2.22 8.82
C ILE A 279 1.62 -1.87 8.15
N GLU A 280 0.94 -0.82 8.62
CA GLU A 280 -0.32 -0.32 8.06
C GLU A 280 -0.16 0.21 6.64
N ALA A 281 0.96 0.91 6.43
CA ALA A 281 1.43 1.29 5.12
C ALA A 281 1.49 0.08 4.17
N GLY A 282 2.06 -1.01 4.64
CA GLY A 282 2.35 -2.21 3.85
C GLY A 282 3.58 -2.02 2.94
N PRO A 283 3.87 -3.02 2.07
CA PRO A 283 5.00 -2.99 1.15
C PRO A 283 5.02 -1.74 0.26
N ARG A 284 6.22 -1.27 -0.09
CA ARG A 284 6.48 -0.09 -0.93
C ARG A 284 7.26 -0.46 -2.17
#